data_AF-A0A4R6LZK0-F1
#
_entry.id   AF-A0A4R6LZK0-F1
#
_cell.length_a   1.000
_cell.length_b   1.000
_cell.length_c   1.000
_cell.angle_alpha   90.00
_cell.angle_beta   90.00
_cell.angle_gamma   90.00
#
_symmetry.space_group_name_H-M   'P 1'
#
loop_
_entity.id
_entity.type
_entity.pdbx_description
1 polymer ?
#
loop_
_entity_poly.entity_id
_entity_poly.type
_entity_poly.pdbx_seq_one_letter_code
_entity_poly.pdbx_strand_id
1 'polypeptide(L)'
;MRLSFPYMGPTIVYKKLLELLGHDVVMPPKPNKEIIDLGVKYSPEFACFPFKVITGIYLKLMEKWVDTLVTSGGHGPCRAGYFGEVHKKILQDLGYDVEIIVIDSPHDDYKYFYEVIKRLKGDSSWLQVGRVIKTVYQLTKVLDEIEKKVEILRAYNDKGTINRIWMDAQEEFYQIKNTADIKRIKNKYLNKLAKFDKSIPAEAERYRIGIIGEIYVVLEQSINNQIEEKVNRFGFEVERSQYLTDWIRENIFPFTGKDLEEIEKKGEEFIEADIGGHARSNMGHAIDFKEKGFDGIIHLKPFGCLPELVSQSVADDLSEKYEIPVLSITIDEQTADANVLTRVEAFLDMIKEKDYREVM
;
A
#
# COMPACT_ATOMS: atom_id res chain seq x y z
N MET A 1 8.74 18.64 16.98
CA MET A 1 7.47 19.01 16.29
C MET A 1 6.38 18.11 16.83
N ARG A 2 5.13 18.59 16.90
CA ARG A 2 3.97 17.73 17.17
C ARG A 2 3.35 17.37 15.83
N LEU A 3 3.79 16.24 15.29
CA LEU A 3 3.60 15.92 13.88
C LEU A 3 2.69 14.72 13.65
N SER A 4 2.21 14.58 12.42
CA SER A 4 1.49 13.41 11.95
C SER A 4 1.80 13.13 10.46
N PHE A 5 1.16 12.11 9.89
CA PHE A 5 1.38 11.63 8.53
C PHE A 5 0.09 10.98 7.98
N PRO A 6 -0.05 10.73 6.66
CA PRO A 6 -1.20 10.02 6.10
C PRO A 6 -1.40 8.61 6.67
N TYR A 7 -2.64 8.16 6.85
CA TYR A 7 -2.92 6.76 7.20
C TYR A 7 -2.87 5.90 5.94
N MET A 8 -1.78 5.15 5.74
CA MET A 8 -1.57 4.33 4.55
C MET A 8 -0.70 3.10 4.84
N GLY A 9 -1.24 1.90 4.67
CA GLY A 9 -0.48 0.66 4.84
C GLY A 9 0.04 0.50 6.28
N PRO A 10 1.27 -0.01 6.52
CA PRO A 10 1.75 -0.26 7.87
C PRO A 10 2.20 1.03 8.57
N THR A 11 1.24 1.82 9.06
CA THR A 11 1.44 3.14 9.71
C THR A 11 2.45 3.15 10.86
N ILE A 12 2.67 1.99 11.47
CA ILE A 12 3.67 1.77 12.50
C ILE A 12 5.10 2.10 12.04
N VAL A 13 5.42 1.86 10.77
CA VAL A 13 6.74 2.13 10.19
C VAL A 13 7.03 3.63 10.24
N TYR A 14 6.08 4.46 9.79
CA TYR A 14 6.20 5.92 9.84
C TYR A 14 6.20 6.43 11.28
N LYS A 15 5.33 5.87 12.13
CA LYS A 15 5.30 6.21 13.56
C LYS A 15 6.69 6.01 14.18
N LYS A 16 7.28 4.83 14.01
CA LYS A 16 8.56 4.48 14.62
C LYS A 16 9.72 5.27 14.03
N LEU A 17 9.68 5.61 12.74
CA LEU A 17 10.65 6.52 12.15
C LEU A 17 10.67 7.87 12.88
N LEU A 18 9.52 8.50 13.05
CA LEU A 18 9.44 9.84 13.62
C LEU A 18 9.60 9.84 15.16
N GLU A 19 9.05 8.84 15.84
CA GLU A 19 9.13 8.67 17.30
C GLU A 19 10.59 8.42 17.74
N LEU A 20 11.34 7.58 17.03
CA LEU A 20 12.75 7.30 17.37
C LEU A 20 13.72 8.45 17.02
N LEU A 21 13.28 9.38 16.17
CA LEU A 21 13.97 10.66 15.92
C LEU A 21 13.63 11.73 16.97
N GLY A 22 12.73 11.42 17.91
CA GLY A 22 12.41 12.27 19.07
C GLY A 22 11.21 13.20 18.88
N HIS A 23 10.38 13.00 17.85
CA HIS A 23 9.18 13.82 17.65
C HIS A 23 7.99 13.36 18.49
N ASP A 24 7.10 14.29 18.80
CA ASP A 24 5.78 13.98 19.36
C ASP A 24 4.86 13.57 18.21
N VAL A 25 4.62 12.26 18.07
CA VAL A 25 3.89 11.69 16.93
C VAL A 25 2.43 11.46 17.29
N VAL A 26 1.54 12.20 16.65
CA VAL A 26 0.09 11.98 16.71
C VAL A 26 -0.29 10.97 15.63
N MET A 27 -0.81 9.81 16.04
CA MET A 27 -1.27 8.81 15.07
C MET A 27 -2.48 9.33 14.27
N PRO A 28 -2.44 9.22 12.92
CA PRO A 28 -3.61 9.51 12.10
C PRO A 28 -4.75 8.55 12.43
N PRO A 29 -6.02 9.02 12.42
CA PRO A 29 -7.15 8.11 12.56
C PRO A 29 -7.23 7.16 11.36
N LYS A 30 -7.61 5.91 11.62
CA LYS A 30 -7.92 4.94 10.56
C LYS A 30 -9.11 5.47 9.74
N PRO A 31 -9.03 5.50 8.39
CA PRO A 31 -10.13 5.90 7.53
C PRO A 31 -11.43 5.17 7.88
N ASN A 32 -12.51 5.93 7.90
CA ASN A 32 -13.87 5.46 8.05
C ASN A 32 -14.79 6.36 7.22
N LYS A 33 -16.09 6.03 7.16
CA LYS A 33 -17.05 6.79 6.33
C LYS A 33 -17.08 8.28 6.69
N GLU A 34 -17.08 8.64 7.97
CA GLU A 34 -17.07 10.04 8.41
C GLU A 34 -15.85 10.80 7.90
N ILE A 35 -14.65 10.20 7.98
CA ILE A 35 -13.40 10.80 7.51
C ILE A 35 -13.43 10.96 5.99
N ILE A 36 -13.91 9.96 5.27
CA ILE A 36 -14.02 9.98 3.81
C ILE A 36 -14.99 11.09 3.37
N ASP A 37 -16.18 11.15 3.98
CA ASP A 37 -17.20 12.16 3.66
C ASP A 37 -16.70 13.58 3.98
N LEU A 38 -15.93 13.73 5.07
CA LEU A 38 -15.26 14.99 5.41
C LEU A 38 -14.25 15.39 4.34
N GLY A 39 -13.45 14.44 3.84
CA GLY A 39 -12.52 14.64 2.74
C GLY A 39 -13.22 15.08 1.45
N VAL A 40 -14.24 14.33 1.03
CA VAL A 40 -15.06 14.64 -0.15
C VAL A 40 -15.60 16.07 -0.09
N LYS A 41 -16.05 16.52 1.09
CA LYS A 41 -16.61 17.87 1.28
C LYS A 41 -15.62 19.01 1.02
N TYR A 42 -14.33 18.81 1.32
CA TYR A 42 -13.31 19.87 1.27
C TYR A 42 -12.28 19.69 0.16
N SER A 43 -12.37 18.61 -0.61
CA SER A 43 -11.52 18.37 -1.77
C SER A 43 -12.17 18.87 -3.08
N PRO A 44 -11.37 19.22 -4.11
CA PRO A 44 -11.88 19.39 -5.45
C PRO A 44 -12.57 18.13 -5.97
N GLU A 45 -13.68 18.28 -6.68
CA GLU A 45 -14.49 17.16 -7.20
C GLU A 45 -13.68 16.18 -8.06
N PHE A 46 -12.79 16.72 -8.89
CA PHE A 46 -11.92 15.97 -9.82
C PHE A 46 -10.65 15.41 -9.18
N ALA A 47 -10.45 15.61 -7.86
CA ALA A 47 -9.34 14.99 -7.16
C ALA A 47 -9.58 13.48 -7.03
N CYS A 48 -8.52 12.68 -7.19
CA CYS A 48 -8.65 11.24 -7.05
C CYS A 48 -9.01 10.86 -5.61
N PHE A 49 -9.64 9.70 -5.45
CA PHE A 49 -10.10 9.21 -4.15
C PHE A 49 -9.02 9.24 -3.03
N PRO A 50 -7.77 8.81 -3.26
CA PRO A 50 -6.62 9.01 -2.36
C PRO A 50 -6.52 10.40 -1.73
N PHE A 51 -6.61 11.45 -2.56
CA PHE A 51 -6.50 12.83 -2.12
C PHE A 51 -7.63 13.18 -1.14
N LYS A 52 -8.86 12.74 -1.45
CA LYS A 52 -10.04 12.99 -0.61
C LYS A 52 -9.87 12.32 0.75
N VAL A 53 -9.45 11.05 0.79
CA VAL A 53 -9.21 10.33 2.04
C VAL A 53 -8.16 11.05 2.90
N ILE A 54 -7.02 11.43 2.30
CA ILE A 54 -5.94 12.14 3.00
C ILE A 54 -6.42 13.51 3.53
N THR A 55 -7.19 14.26 2.74
CA THR A 55 -7.80 15.53 3.17
C THR A 55 -8.63 15.34 4.44
N GLY A 56 -9.50 14.32 4.47
CA GLY A 56 -10.31 14.00 5.64
C GLY A 56 -9.47 13.65 6.88
N ILE A 57 -8.41 12.86 6.70
CA ILE A 57 -7.47 12.49 7.76
C ILE A 57 -6.81 13.75 8.34
N TYR A 58 -6.32 14.65 7.48
CA TYR A 58 -5.67 15.88 7.90
C TYR A 58 -6.61 16.78 8.69
N LEU A 59 -7.87 16.93 8.26
CA LEU A 59 -8.86 17.70 8.99
C LEU A 59 -9.11 17.14 10.40
N LYS A 60 -9.19 15.81 10.55
CA LYS A 60 -9.27 15.17 11.88
C LYS A 60 -8.01 15.33 12.72
N LEU A 61 -6.84 15.47 12.09
CA LEU A 61 -5.59 15.74 12.79
C LEU A 61 -5.52 17.18 13.31
N MET A 62 -6.17 18.13 12.63
CA MET A 62 -6.24 19.52 13.12
C MET A 62 -6.98 19.61 14.45
N GLU A 63 -8.00 18.77 14.69
CA GLU A 63 -8.70 18.64 15.99
C GLU A 63 -7.76 18.20 17.13
N LYS A 64 -6.59 17.63 16.81
CA LYS A 64 -5.59 17.13 17.76
C LYS A 64 -4.37 18.05 17.94
N TRP A 65 -4.47 19.28 17.45
CA TRP A 65 -3.42 20.30 17.55
C TRP A 65 -2.09 19.84 16.94
N VAL A 66 -2.16 19.18 15.79
CA VAL A 66 -0.97 18.85 14.99
C VAL A 66 -0.44 20.12 14.31
N ASP A 67 0.84 20.40 14.48
CA ASP A 67 1.50 21.57 13.89
C ASP A 67 2.22 21.27 12.57
N THR A 68 2.53 19.99 12.32
CA THR A 68 3.32 19.55 11.17
C THR A 68 2.75 18.25 10.58
N LEU A 69 2.57 18.20 9.27
CA LEU A 69 2.22 17.00 8.51
C LEU A 69 3.42 16.58 7.67
N VAL A 70 3.82 15.30 7.79
CA VAL A 70 4.88 14.70 6.98
C VAL A 70 4.23 13.76 5.96
N THR A 71 4.39 14.05 4.68
CA THR A 71 3.81 13.26 3.59
C THR A 71 4.88 12.88 2.58
N SER A 72 4.65 11.80 1.82
CA SER A 72 5.38 11.58 0.57
C SER A 72 4.88 12.56 -0.49
N GLY A 73 5.77 12.99 -1.37
CA GLY A 73 5.38 13.65 -2.60
C GLY A 73 5.29 12.65 -3.75
N GLY A 74 5.74 13.08 -4.91
CA GLY A 74 5.69 12.28 -6.12
C GLY A 74 6.29 13.04 -7.29
N HIS A 75 7.10 12.32 -8.08
CA HIS A 75 7.68 12.84 -9.30
C HIS A 75 6.87 12.38 -10.53
N GLY A 76 6.95 13.16 -11.60
CA GLY A 76 6.37 12.82 -12.89
C GLY A 76 4.94 13.36 -13.11
N PRO A 77 4.24 12.82 -14.11
CA PRO A 77 2.96 13.39 -14.57
C PRO A 77 1.77 13.07 -13.66
N CYS A 78 1.95 12.25 -12.62
CA CYS A 78 0.93 11.99 -11.62
C CYS A 78 0.68 13.24 -10.75
N ARG A 79 -0.59 13.55 -10.48
CA ARG A 79 -0.96 14.70 -9.64
C ARG A 79 -0.61 14.54 -8.16
N ALA A 80 -0.17 13.36 -7.73
CA ALA A 80 0.31 13.10 -6.37
C ALA A 80 1.41 14.08 -5.95
N GLY A 81 2.29 14.50 -6.88
CA GLY A 81 3.33 15.51 -6.61
C GLY A 81 2.80 16.87 -6.16
N TYR A 82 1.54 17.20 -6.46
CA TYR A 82 0.90 18.45 -6.02
C TYR A 82 0.11 18.29 -4.70
N PHE A 83 0.00 17.10 -4.14
CA PHE A 83 -0.85 16.86 -2.96
C PHE A 83 -0.43 17.74 -1.78
N GLY A 84 0.88 17.87 -1.52
CA GLY A 84 1.38 18.69 -0.42
C GLY A 84 0.93 20.14 -0.51
N GLU A 85 1.11 20.78 -1.66
CA GLU A 85 0.75 22.20 -1.86
C GLU A 85 -0.76 22.42 -1.87
N VAL A 86 -1.54 21.54 -2.49
CA VAL A 86 -3.00 21.66 -2.53
C VAL A 86 -3.60 21.43 -1.13
N HIS A 87 -3.14 20.41 -0.39
CA HIS A 87 -3.56 20.22 1.00
C HIS A 87 -3.20 21.42 1.88
N LYS A 88 -1.99 21.97 1.73
CA LYS A 88 -1.56 23.17 2.46
C LYS A 88 -2.51 24.33 2.20
N LYS A 89 -2.85 24.58 0.94
CA LYS A 89 -3.78 25.64 0.55
C LYS A 89 -5.18 25.42 1.15
N ILE A 90 -5.73 24.21 1.07
CA ILE A 90 -7.03 23.86 1.66
C ILE A 90 -7.04 24.13 3.17
N LEU A 91 -6.01 23.65 3.88
CA LEU A 91 -5.93 23.81 5.33
C LEU A 91 -5.79 25.29 5.73
N GLN A 92 -5.00 26.07 4.99
CA GLN A 92 -4.88 27.52 5.19
C GLN A 92 -6.21 28.27 4.95
N ASP A 93 -6.95 27.91 3.91
CA ASP A 93 -8.26 28.53 3.62
C ASP A 93 -9.31 28.22 4.68
N LEU A 94 -9.16 27.10 5.38
CA LEU A 94 -9.98 26.73 6.54
C LEU A 94 -9.49 27.35 7.86
N GLY A 95 -8.41 28.14 7.83
CA GLY A 95 -7.86 28.85 8.98
C GLY A 95 -6.89 28.02 9.84
N TYR A 96 -6.40 26.89 9.33
CA TYR A 96 -5.38 26.10 10.01
C TYR A 96 -3.98 26.56 9.63
N ASP A 97 -3.15 26.85 10.63
CA ASP A 97 -1.72 27.09 10.46
C ASP A 97 -0.98 25.77 10.73
N VAL A 98 -0.66 25.06 9.66
CA VAL A 98 0.01 23.78 9.70
C VAL A 98 1.12 23.75 8.66
N GLU A 99 2.27 23.24 9.09
CA GLU A 99 3.36 22.99 8.19
C GLU A 99 3.15 21.66 7.45
N ILE A 100 3.42 21.63 6.13
CA ILE A 100 3.50 20.37 5.39
C ILE A 100 4.94 20.16 4.91
N ILE A 101 5.56 19.08 5.38
CA ILE A 101 6.87 18.59 4.95
C ILE A 101 6.63 17.47 3.95
N VAL A 102 7.10 17.68 2.72
CA VAL A 102 7.03 16.68 1.65
C VAL A 102 8.37 15.96 1.55
N ILE A 103 8.34 14.62 1.57
CA ILE A 103 9.50 13.77 1.32
C ILE A 103 9.39 13.28 -0.12
N ASP A 104 10.22 13.85 -1.00
CA ASP A 104 10.41 13.39 -2.38
C ASP A 104 11.64 12.49 -2.50
N SER A 105 11.81 11.85 -3.66
CA SER A 105 12.96 10.96 -3.86
C SER A 105 14.26 11.77 -3.91
N PRO A 106 15.37 11.29 -3.29
CA PRO A 106 16.69 11.85 -3.50
C PRO A 106 17.18 11.74 -4.95
N HIS A 107 16.53 10.92 -5.79
CA HIS A 107 16.81 10.81 -7.22
C HIS A 107 16.40 12.06 -8.00
N ASP A 108 15.37 12.77 -7.54
CA ASP A 108 14.82 13.95 -8.22
C ASP A 108 15.55 15.22 -7.79
N ASP A 109 15.64 15.46 -6.47
CA ASP A 109 16.37 16.59 -5.89
C ASP A 109 17.06 16.18 -4.57
N TYR A 110 18.31 15.76 -4.70
CA TYR A 110 19.13 15.37 -3.55
C TYR A 110 19.30 16.50 -2.51
N LYS A 111 19.38 17.76 -2.96
CA LYS A 111 19.62 18.90 -2.06
C LYS A 111 18.37 19.15 -1.22
N TYR A 112 17.21 19.22 -1.85
CA TYR A 112 15.93 19.35 -1.15
C TYR A 112 15.71 18.17 -0.19
N PHE A 113 15.94 16.93 -0.65
CA PHE A 113 15.86 15.75 0.19
C PHE A 113 16.75 15.86 1.45
N TYR A 114 18.01 16.26 1.29
CA TYR A 114 18.91 16.44 2.42
C TYR A 114 18.42 17.52 3.40
N GLU A 115 17.86 18.63 2.90
CA GLU A 115 17.28 19.68 3.75
C GLU A 115 16.08 19.17 4.56
N VAL A 116 15.19 18.40 3.93
CA VAL A 116 14.05 17.74 4.59
C VAL A 116 14.53 16.76 5.66
N ILE A 117 15.49 15.88 5.34
CA ILE A 117 16.04 14.93 6.32
C ILE A 117 16.75 15.65 7.46
N LYS A 118 17.49 16.74 7.19
CA LYS A 118 18.14 17.54 8.23
C LYS A 118 17.11 18.16 9.18
N ARG A 119 15.95 18.57 8.65
CA ARG A 119 14.83 19.09 9.45
C ARG A 119 14.18 18.01 10.30
N LEU A 120 13.83 16.87 9.69
CA LEU A 120 13.23 15.72 10.37
C LEU A 120 14.19 15.05 11.37
N LYS A 121 15.50 15.14 11.16
CA LYS A 121 16.51 14.71 12.12
C LYS A 121 16.38 15.49 13.45
N GLY A 122 16.05 16.77 13.41
CA GLY A 122 16.05 17.65 14.59
C GLY A 122 17.37 17.58 15.35
N ASP A 123 17.28 17.36 16.66
CA ASP A 123 18.42 17.27 17.58
C ASP A 123 19.14 15.90 17.54
N SER A 124 18.54 14.89 16.90
CA SER A 124 19.14 13.55 16.80
C SER A 124 20.48 13.60 16.07
N SER A 125 21.49 12.84 16.49
CA SER A 125 22.77 12.77 15.75
C SER A 125 22.63 12.02 14.42
N TRP A 126 23.52 12.23 13.45
CA TRP A 126 23.51 11.45 12.20
C TRP A 126 23.71 9.94 12.43
N LEU A 127 24.45 9.56 13.48
CA LEU A 127 24.58 8.16 13.89
C LEU A 127 23.24 7.59 14.39
N GLN A 128 22.46 8.39 15.11
CA GLN A 128 21.11 8.02 15.53
C GLN A 128 20.19 7.89 14.32
N VAL A 129 20.22 8.82 13.37
CA VAL A 129 19.45 8.73 12.12
C VAL A 129 19.74 7.41 11.39
N GLY A 130 21.01 7.07 11.18
CA GLY A 130 21.39 5.80 10.57
C GLY A 130 20.89 4.57 11.34
N ARG A 131 20.92 4.60 12.68
CA ARG A 131 20.38 3.53 13.54
C ARG A 131 18.85 3.42 13.41
N VAL A 132 18.15 4.54 13.34
CA VAL A 132 16.69 4.58 13.17
C VAL A 132 16.31 4.02 11.80
N ILE A 133 16.94 4.50 10.71
CA ILE A 133 16.70 3.99 9.36
C ILE A 133 16.90 2.48 9.30
N LYS A 134 18.01 1.97 9.86
CA LYS A 134 18.27 0.52 9.94
C LYS A 134 17.17 -0.22 10.70
N THR A 135 16.71 0.32 11.83
CA THR A 135 15.67 -0.29 12.66
C THR A 135 14.32 -0.32 11.92
N VAL A 136 13.93 0.79 11.32
CA VAL A 136 12.67 0.93 10.58
C VAL A 136 12.68 0.06 9.32
N TYR A 137 13.77 0.03 8.56
CA TYR A 137 13.89 -0.84 7.39
C TYR A 137 13.80 -2.33 7.75
N GLN A 138 14.40 -2.73 8.88
CA GLN A 138 14.26 -4.10 9.39
C GLN A 138 12.83 -4.38 9.86
N LEU A 139 12.15 -3.40 10.47
CA LEU A 139 10.75 -3.51 10.85
C LEU A 139 9.87 -3.76 9.61
N THR A 140 10.02 -2.94 8.55
CA THR A 140 9.22 -3.08 7.32
C THR A 140 9.40 -4.47 6.71
N LYS A 141 10.64 -4.95 6.58
CA LYS A 141 10.92 -6.31 6.07
C LYS A 141 10.22 -7.41 6.85
N VAL A 142 10.22 -7.30 8.18
CA VAL A 142 9.60 -8.32 9.05
C VAL A 142 8.08 -8.24 9.01
N LEU A 143 7.51 -7.03 8.91
CA LEU A 143 6.07 -6.86 8.73
C LEU A 143 5.62 -7.52 7.43
N ASP A 144 6.29 -7.23 6.31
CA ASP A 144 5.95 -7.79 5.01
C ASP A 144 6.11 -9.32 5.00
N GLU A 145 7.13 -9.88 5.66
CA GLU A 145 7.31 -11.33 5.77
C GLU A 145 6.20 -12.02 6.57
N ILE A 146 5.77 -11.42 7.68
CA ILE A 146 4.66 -11.95 8.49
C ILE A 146 3.35 -11.79 7.72
N GLU A 147 3.13 -10.63 7.08
CA GLU A 147 1.93 -10.33 6.33
C GLU A 147 1.75 -11.29 5.14
N LYS A 148 2.81 -11.51 4.33
CA LYS A 148 2.79 -12.52 3.25
C LYS A 148 2.43 -13.92 3.75
N LYS A 149 2.95 -14.30 4.93
CA LYS A 149 2.61 -15.60 5.55
C LYS A 149 1.14 -15.64 6.02
N VAL A 150 0.63 -14.53 6.54
CA VAL A 150 -0.77 -14.35 6.93
C VAL A 150 -1.69 -14.43 5.71
N GLU A 151 -1.36 -13.74 4.62
CA GLU A 151 -2.11 -13.75 3.35
C GLU A 151 -2.30 -15.19 2.83
N ILE A 152 -1.23 -15.99 2.79
CA ILE A 152 -1.30 -17.41 2.39
C ILE A 152 -2.15 -18.23 3.36
N LEU A 153 -1.88 -18.13 4.67
CA LEU A 153 -2.58 -18.95 5.66
C LEU A 153 -4.07 -18.61 5.76
N ARG A 154 -4.46 -17.36 5.53
CA ARG A 154 -5.86 -16.91 5.56
C ARG A 154 -6.70 -17.60 4.48
N ALA A 155 -6.10 -18.01 3.36
CA ALA A 155 -6.79 -18.74 2.29
C ALA A 155 -7.25 -20.14 2.73
N TYR A 156 -6.53 -20.78 3.67
CA TYR A 156 -6.74 -22.20 4.00
C TYR A 156 -7.09 -22.50 5.46
N ASN A 157 -7.23 -21.47 6.32
CA ASN A 157 -7.46 -21.65 7.75
C ASN A 157 -8.63 -20.82 8.28
N ASP A 158 -8.99 -21.04 9.55
CA ASP A 158 -9.88 -20.15 10.28
C ASP A 158 -9.30 -18.73 10.33
N LYS A 159 -9.95 -17.83 9.60
CA LYS A 159 -9.49 -16.46 9.41
C LYS A 159 -9.51 -15.66 10.70
N GLY A 160 -10.48 -15.93 11.58
CA GLY A 160 -10.56 -15.26 12.87
C GLY A 160 -9.30 -15.48 13.70
N THR A 161 -8.78 -16.71 13.68
CA THR A 161 -7.53 -17.07 14.35
C THR A 161 -6.31 -16.43 13.68
N ILE A 162 -6.17 -16.54 12.35
CA ILE A 162 -5.03 -15.96 11.63
C ILE A 162 -5.01 -14.42 11.75
N ASN A 163 -6.15 -13.76 11.59
CA ASN A 163 -6.28 -12.30 11.75
C ASN A 163 -5.95 -11.86 13.17
N ARG A 164 -6.34 -12.62 14.19
CA ARG A 164 -5.96 -12.31 15.58
C ARG A 164 -4.46 -12.40 15.79
N ILE A 165 -3.80 -13.41 15.24
CA ILE A 165 -2.33 -13.53 15.30
C ILE A 165 -1.67 -12.32 14.61
N TRP A 166 -2.22 -11.85 13.49
CA TRP A 166 -1.72 -10.67 12.80
C TRP A 166 -1.91 -9.39 13.63
N MET A 167 -3.11 -9.15 14.15
CA MET A 167 -3.42 -8.00 15.01
C MET A 167 -2.51 -7.96 16.24
N ASP A 168 -2.36 -9.10 16.94
CA ASP A 168 -1.45 -9.23 18.07
C ASP A 168 0.00 -8.87 17.67
N ALA A 169 0.46 -9.28 16.48
CA ALA A 169 1.79 -8.96 15.99
C ALA A 169 1.97 -7.46 15.78
N GLN A 170 1.01 -6.82 15.10
CA GLN A 170 1.01 -5.38 14.84
C GLN A 170 1.04 -4.59 16.17
N GLU A 171 0.24 -4.99 17.15
CA GLU A 171 0.22 -4.37 18.49
C GLU A 171 1.57 -4.49 19.21
N GLU A 172 2.22 -5.67 19.18
CA GLU A 172 3.54 -5.84 19.80
C GLU A 172 4.62 -5.02 19.09
N PHE A 173 4.53 -4.88 17.76
CA PHE A 173 5.46 -4.02 17.04
C PHE A 173 5.36 -2.56 17.50
N TYR A 174 4.19 -2.07 17.95
CA TYR A 174 4.06 -0.67 18.43
C TYR A 174 4.93 -0.39 19.66
N GLN A 175 5.39 -1.44 20.35
CA GLN A 175 6.20 -1.35 21.57
C GLN A 175 7.70 -1.54 21.32
N ILE A 176 8.14 -1.70 20.06
CA ILE A 176 9.58 -1.88 19.78
C ILE A 176 10.40 -0.66 20.12
N LYS A 177 11.66 -0.91 20.49
CA LYS A 177 12.68 0.13 20.71
C LYS A 177 13.92 -0.08 19.85
N ASN A 178 14.20 -1.33 19.46
CA ASN A 178 15.42 -1.68 18.72
C ASN A 178 15.22 -2.94 17.87
N THR A 179 16.26 -3.31 17.13
CA THR A 179 16.27 -4.48 16.23
C THR A 179 16.19 -5.83 16.95
N ALA A 180 16.58 -5.91 18.23
CA ALA A 180 16.45 -7.14 19.00
C ALA A 180 14.98 -7.43 19.34
N ASP A 181 14.18 -6.40 19.63
CA ASP A 181 12.73 -6.54 19.79
C ASP A 181 12.09 -7.05 18.51
N ILE A 182 12.46 -6.49 17.35
CA ILE A 182 11.97 -6.91 16.04
C ILE A 182 12.26 -8.40 15.81
N LYS A 183 13.50 -8.86 16.04
CA LYS A 183 13.88 -10.27 15.88
C LYS A 183 13.09 -11.19 16.82
N ARG A 184 12.87 -10.77 18.08
CA ARG A 184 12.09 -11.52 19.07
C ARG A 184 10.64 -11.68 18.61
N ILE A 185 10.00 -10.58 18.20
CA ILE A 185 8.61 -10.57 17.73
C ILE A 185 8.50 -11.40 16.44
N LYS A 186 9.39 -11.21 15.47
CA LYS A 186 9.48 -12.04 14.25
C LYS A 186 9.42 -13.53 14.58
N ASN A 187 10.37 -14.00 15.39
CA ASN A 187 10.47 -15.42 15.73
C ASN A 187 9.21 -15.93 16.44
N LYS A 188 8.66 -15.12 17.36
CA LYS A 188 7.44 -15.47 18.09
C LYS A 188 6.25 -15.69 17.13
N TYR A 189 6.01 -14.77 16.21
CA TYR A 189 4.83 -14.81 15.34
C TYR A 189 4.99 -15.78 14.17
N LEU A 190 6.18 -15.87 13.57
CA LEU A 190 6.43 -16.90 12.56
C LEU A 190 6.31 -18.32 13.14
N ASN A 191 6.79 -18.56 14.37
CA ASN A 191 6.60 -19.85 15.03
C ASN A 191 5.13 -20.13 15.40
N LYS A 192 4.32 -19.10 15.69
CA LYS A 192 2.88 -19.26 15.88
C LYS A 192 2.20 -19.65 14.56
N LEU A 193 2.52 -18.95 13.47
CA LEU A 193 1.96 -19.18 12.13
C LEU A 193 2.39 -20.53 11.54
N ALA A 194 3.63 -20.96 11.76
CA ALA A 194 4.15 -22.24 11.27
C ALA A 194 3.34 -23.46 11.74
N LYS A 195 2.57 -23.33 12.83
CA LYS A 195 1.67 -24.40 13.31
C LYS A 195 0.54 -24.70 12.33
N PHE A 196 0.22 -23.76 11.44
CA PHE A 196 -0.85 -23.87 10.47
C PHE A 196 -0.34 -24.34 9.09
N ASP A 197 0.97 -24.49 8.89
CA ASP A 197 1.56 -24.81 7.57
C ASP A 197 1.03 -26.11 6.95
N LYS A 198 0.61 -27.07 7.79
CA LYS A 198 0.04 -28.35 7.33
C LYS A 198 -1.32 -28.23 6.65
N SER A 199 -2.00 -27.09 6.80
CA SER A 199 -3.28 -26.81 6.13
C SER A 199 -3.12 -26.38 4.68
N ILE A 200 -1.91 -25.96 4.29
CA ILE A 200 -1.66 -25.43 2.95
C ILE A 200 -1.65 -26.61 1.97
N PRO A 201 -2.51 -26.62 0.93
CA PRO A 201 -2.58 -27.68 -0.06
C PRO A 201 -1.27 -27.88 -0.85
N ALA A 202 -1.20 -28.93 -1.67
CA ALA A 202 -0.10 -29.07 -2.62
C ALA A 202 -0.13 -27.92 -3.64
N GLU A 203 1.04 -27.51 -4.17
CA GLU A 203 1.14 -26.34 -5.05
C GLU A 203 0.20 -26.37 -6.26
N ALA A 204 -0.02 -27.55 -6.84
CA ALA A 204 -0.93 -27.75 -7.97
C ALA A 204 -2.42 -27.58 -7.65
N GLU A 205 -2.80 -27.49 -6.37
CA GLU A 205 -4.19 -27.32 -5.93
C GLU A 205 -4.47 -25.89 -5.43
N ARG A 206 -3.50 -24.98 -5.58
CA ARG A 206 -3.56 -23.61 -5.06
C ARG A 206 -3.93 -22.67 -6.17
N TYR A 207 -4.89 -21.79 -5.88
CA TYR A 207 -5.19 -20.68 -6.76
C TYR A 207 -4.59 -19.38 -6.21
N ARG A 208 -3.97 -18.58 -7.07
CA ARG A 208 -3.23 -17.37 -6.72
C ARG A 208 -3.73 -16.18 -7.54
N ILE A 209 -4.06 -15.10 -6.84
CA ILE A 209 -4.52 -13.85 -7.43
C ILE A 209 -3.50 -12.75 -7.20
N GLY A 210 -3.09 -12.09 -8.28
CA GLY A 210 -2.26 -10.90 -8.23
C GLY A 210 -3.12 -9.66 -8.01
N ILE A 211 -2.73 -8.76 -7.10
CA ILE A 211 -3.38 -7.47 -6.93
C ILE A 211 -2.46 -6.37 -7.45
N ILE A 212 -2.91 -5.65 -8.47
CA ILE A 212 -2.25 -4.47 -9.04
C ILE A 212 -3.12 -3.23 -8.81
N GLY A 213 -2.56 -2.03 -8.91
CA GLY A 213 -3.36 -0.82 -8.73
C GLY A 213 -2.58 0.42 -8.33
N GLU A 214 -3.31 1.47 -7.95
CA GLU A 214 -2.69 2.65 -7.33
C GLU A 214 -2.25 2.32 -5.90
N ILE A 215 -1.07 2.81 -5.51
CA ILE A 215 -0.38 2.38 -4.29
C ILE A 215 -1.22 2.53 -3.02
N TYR A 216 -2.00 3.61 -2.89
CA TYR A 216 -2.77 3.83 -1.67
C TYR A 216 -3.90 2.81 -1.54
N VAL A 217 -4.66 2.58 -2.61
CA VAL A 217 -5.75 1.57 -2.58
C VAL A 217 -5.23 0.14 -2.54
N VAL A 218 -4.02 -0.14 -3.02
CA VAL A 218 -3.39 -1.46 -2.89
C VAL A 218 -2.90 -1.71 -1.46
N LEU A 219 -2.32 -0.71 -0.79
CA LEU A 219 -1.75 -0.87 0.55
C LEU A 219 -2.77 -0.71 1.68
N GLU A 220 -3.79 0.14 1.53
CA GLU A 220 -4.68 0.53 2.63
C GLU A 220 -6.00 -0.26 2.65
N GLN A 221 -6.03 -1.29 3.49
CA GLN A 221 -7.19 -2.18 3.64
C GLN A 221 -8.47 -1.50 4.13
N SER A 222 -8.37 -0.38 4.85
CA SER A 222 -9.56 0.34 5.35
C SER A 222 -10.37 1.04 4.27
N ILE A 223 -9.79 1.26 3.09
CA ILE A 223 -10.46 1.97 2.00
C ILE A 223 -10.73 1.09 0.76
N ASN A 224 -10.08 -0.07 0.65
CA ASN A 224 -10.21 -0.96 -0.50
C ASN A 224 -11.19 -2.14 -0.29
N ASN A 225 -12.06 -2.04 0.72
CA ASN A 225 -13.00 -3.09 1.11
C ASN A 225 -12.32 -4.40 1.54
N GLN A 226 -11.11 -4.37 2.12
CA GLN A 226 -10.41 -5.58 2.59
C GLN A 226 -10.35 -6.67 1.51
N ILE A 227 -9.99 -6.27 0.28
CA ILE A 227 -10.09 -7.14 -0.90
C ILE A 227 -9.33 -8.46 -0.72
N GLU A 228 -8.18 -8.43 -0.06
CA GLU A 228 -7.34 -9.60 0.20
C GLU A 228 -8.11 -10.64 1.04
N GLU A 229 -8.77 -10.19 2.12
CA GLU A 229 -9.58 -11.06 2.97
C GLU A 229 -10.80 -11.64 2.23
N LYS A 230 -11.39 -10.85 1.33
CA LYS A 230 -12.48 -11.31 0.46
C LYS A 230 -12.01 -12.39 -0.50
N VAL A 231 -10.85 -12.23 -1.13
CA VAL A 231 -10.29 -13.24 -2.04
C VAL A 231 -9.88 -14.51 -1.29
N ASN A 232 -9.18 -14.35 -0.17
CA ASN A 232 -8.82 -15.47 0.72
C ASN A 232 -10.06 -16.24 1.20
N ARG A 233 -11.24 -15.60 1.27
CA ARG A 233 -12.49 -16.28 1.65
C ARG A 233 -12.91 -17.39 0.70
N PHE A 234 -12.51 -17.32 -0.56
CA PHE A 234 -12.84 -18.32 -1.56
C PHE A 234 -11.72 -19.33 -1.77
N GLY A 235 -10.70 -19.35 -0.90
CA GLY A 235 -9.59 -20.30 -0.97
C GLY A 235 -8.48 -19.90 -1.95
N PHE A 236 -8.37 -18.61 -2.27
CA PHE A 236 -7.33 -18.07 -3.14
C PHE A 236 -6.25 -17.37 -2.33
N GLU A 237 -5.00 -17.64 -2.64
CA GLU A 237 -3.86 -16.84 -2.19
C GLU A 237 -3.84 -15.49 -2.89
N VAL A 238 -3.26 -14.49 -2.23
CA VAL A 238 -3.14 -13.15 -2.77
C VAL A 238 -1.70 -12.69 -2.65
N GLU A 239 -1.20 -12.03 -3.69
CA GLU A 239 0.06 -11.29 -3.67
C GLU A 239 -0.16 -9.92 -4.29
N ARG A 240 0.31 -8.86 -3.63
CA ARG A 240 0.22 -7.48 -4.14
C ARG A 240 1.44 -7.15 -4.97
N SER A 241 1.29 -6.31 -5.99
CA SER A 241 2.42 -5.78 -6.75
C SER A 241 3.27 -4.80 -5.94
N GLN A 242 2.69 -4.20 -4.91
CA GLN A 242 3.32 -3.14 -4.14
C GLN A 242 3.30 -3.48 -2.65
N TYR A 243 4.48 -3.51 -2.04
CA TYR A 243 4.70 -3.55 -0.60
C TYR A 243 5.51 -2.35 -0.15
N LEU A 244 5.38 -1.94 1.12
CA LEU A 244 6.10 -0.77 1.62
C LEU A 244 7.63 -0.96 1.59
N THR A 245 8.14 -2.19 1.82
CA THR A 245 9.59 -2.44 1.72
C THR A 245 10.11 -2.15 0.32
N ASP A 246 9.36 -2.58 -0.70
CA ASP A 246 9.75 -2.42 -2.10
C ASP A 246 9.75 -0.93 -2.44
N TRP A 247 8.66 -0.23 -2.14
CA TRP A 247 8.56 1.22 -2.35
C TRP A 247 9.68 2.01 -1.66
N ILE A 248 10.00 1.71 -0.39
CA ILE A 248 11.12 2.37 0.33
C ILE A 248 12.45 2.06 -0.35
N ARG A 249 12.67 0.80 -0.75
CA ARG A 249 13.92 0.37 -1.39
C ARG A 249 14.16 1.17 -2.67
N GLU A 250 13.13 1.35 -3.48
CA GLU A 250 13.26 2.03 -4.79
C GLU A 250 13.31 3.55 -4.66
N ASN A 251 12.49 4.14 -3.79
CA ASN A 251 12.35 5.59 -3.75
C ASN A 251 13.36 6.28 -2.85
N ILE A 252 13.99 5.58 -1.90
CA ILE A 252 14.87 6.19 -0.88
C ILE A 252 16.33 5.75 -1.01
N PHE A 253 16.60 4.50 -1.37
CA PHE A 253 17.95 3.96 -1.41
C PHE A 253 18.49 3.98 -2.86
N PRO A 254 19.56 4.73 -3.15
CA PRO A 254 20.08 4.80 -4.49
C PRO A 254 20.68 3.45 -4.92
N PHE A 255 20.46 3.09 -6.19
CA PHE A 255 20.96 1.86 -6.84
C PHE A 255 20.29 0.55 -6.39
N THR A 256 19.16 0.60 -5.67
CA THR A 256 18.36 -0.57 -5.30
C THR A 256 16.99 -0.52 -5.96
N GLY A 257 16.85 -1.04 -7.19
CA GLY A 257 15.57 -1.02 -7.93
C GLY A 257 15.56 -1.80 -9.25
N LYS A 258 16.56 -2.64 -9.52
CA LYS A 258 16.68 -3.37 -10.80
C LYS A 258 15.47 -4.26 -11.08
N ASP A 259 14.92 -4.88 -10.05
CA ASP A 259 13.76 -5.75 -10.17
C ASP A 259 12.55 -4.95 -10.68
N LEU A 260 12.33 -3.72 -10.21
CA LEU A 260 11.26 -2.86 -10.72
C LEU A 260 11.53 -2.33 -12.13
N GLU A 261 12.78 -2.00 -12.46
CA GLU A 261 13.13 -1.55 -13.82
C GLU A 261 12.83 -2.66 -14.84
N GLU A 262 13.10 -3.92 -14.49
CA GLU A 262 12.73 -5.09 -15.30
C GLU A 262 11.21 -5.25 -15.40
N ILE A 263 10.48 -5.04 -14.30
CA ILE A 263 9.01 -5.05 -14.29
C ILE A 263 8.44 -3.93 -15.17
N GLU A 264 8.89 -2.69 -15.01
CA GLU A 264 8.43 -1.55 -15.81
C GLU A 264 8.68 -1.77 -17.29
N LYS A 265 9.82 -2.34 -17.65
CA LYS A 265 10.16 -2.68 -19.03
C LYS A 265 9.17 -3.69 -19.64
N LYS A 266 8.68 -4.66 -18.88
CA LYS A 266 7.63 -5.58 -19.36
C LYS A 266 6.34 -4.81 -19.70
N GLY A 267 6.02 -3.76 -18.93
CA GLY A 267 4.84 -2.93 -19.13
C GLY A 267 4.90 -1.95 -20.31
N GLU A 268 6.10 -1.67 -20.85
CA GLU A 268 6.28 -0.75 -22.00
C GLU A 268 5.49 -1.17 -23.24
N GLU A 269 5.22 -2.46 -23.38
CA GLU A 269 4.44 -3.01 -24.50
C GLU A 269 3.02 -2.45 -24.57
N PHE A 270 2.41 -2.18 -23.40
CA PHE A 270 1.04 -1.66 -23.30
C PHE A 270 1.03 -0.15 -23.05
N ILE A 271 2.03 0.36 -22.32
CA ILE A 271 2.12 1.77 -21.94
C ILE A 271 3.55 2.25 -22.20
N GLU A 272 3.79 2.70 -23.43
CA GLU A 272 5.12 3.13 -23.92
C GLU A 272 5.65 4.36 -23.17
N ALA A 273 4.79 5.30 -22.76
CA ALA A 273 5.20 6.52 -22.06
C ALA A 273 4.92 6.41 -20.55
N ASP A 274 5.85 6.87 -19.71
CA ASP A 274 5.62 6.88 -18.27
C ASP A 274 4.64 8.01 -17.92
N ILE A 275 3.42 7.60 -17.55
CA ILE A 275 2.31 8.48 -17.14
C ILE A 275 2.15 8.52 -15.62
N GLY A 276 3.11 7.99 -14.86
CA GLY A 276 3.15 7.98 -13.41
C GLY A 276 2.06 7.11 -12.78
N GLY A 277 1.90 7.21 -11.46
CA GLY A 277 0.81 6.54 -10.74
C GLY A 277 0.85 5.01 -10.75
N HIS A 278 1.99 4.41 -11.10
CA HIS A 278 2.21 2.97 -11.26
C HIS A 278 1.54 2.35 -12.50
N ALA A 279 1.07 3.17 -13.45
CA ALA A 279 0.31 2.64 -14.59
C ALA A 279 1.09 1.61 -15.43
N ARG A 280 2.33 1.95 -15.82
CA ARG A 280 3.22 1.05 -16.58
C ARG A 280 3.67 -0.14 -15.74
N SER A 281 4.11 0.10 -14.50
CA SER A 281 4.56 -0.98 -13.62
C SER A 281 3.44 -1.97 -13.30
N ASN A 282 2.18 -1.53 -13.21
CA ASN A 282 1.02 -2.41 -13.04
C ASN A 282 0.86 -3.40 -14.21
N MET A 283 1.10 -2.97 -15.46
CA MET A 283 1.12 -3.88 -16.62
C MET A 283 2.30 -4.84 -16.56
N GLY A 284 3.46 -4.35 -16.14
CA GLY A 284 4.64 -5.18 -15.89
C GLY A 284 4.40 -6.26 -14.85
N HIS A 285 3.77 -5.90 -13.72
CA HIS A 285 3.42 -6.82 -12.65
C HIS A 285 2.35 -7.83 -13.09
N ALA A 286 1.39 -7.43 -13.91
CA ALA A 286 0.41 -8.35 -14.49
C ALA A 286 1.09 -9.47 -15.30
N ILE A 287 2.06 -9.10 -16.15
CA ILE A 287 2.86 -10.05 -16.93
C ILE A 287 3.71 -10.93 -15.99
N ASP A 288 4.35 -10.33 -14.99
CA ASP A 288 5.17 -11.05 -14.02
C ASP A 288 4.36 -12.06 -13.19
N PHE A 289 3.13 -11.72 -12.80
CA PHE A 289 2.22 -12.66 -12.14
C PHE A 289 1.87 -13.82 -13.07
N LYS A 290 1.60 -13.57 -14.35
CA LYS A 290 1.38 -14.66 -15.32
C LYS A 290 2.59 -15.58 -15.43
N GLU A 291 3.80 -15.02 -15.54
CA GLU A 291 5.05 -15.81 -15.60
C GLU A 291 5.28 -16.65 -14.34
N LYS A 292 4.81 -16.17 -13.18
CA LYS A 292 4.85 -16.88 -11.88
C LYS A 292 3.70 -17.89 -11.69
N GLY A 293 2.85 -18.08 -12.69
CA GLY A 293 1.75 -19.05 -12.66
C GLY A 293 0.54 -18.61 -11.84
N PHE A 294 0.24 -17.31 -11.78
CA PHE A 294 -0.99 -16.82 -11.16
C PHE A 294 -2.20 -17.04 -12.06
N ASP A 295 -3.36 -17.27 -11.45
CA ASP A 295 -4.60 -17.66 -12.14
C ASP A 295 -5.47 -16.46 -12.54
N GLY A 296 -5.21 -15.30 -11.97
CA GLY A 296 -5.95 -14.08 -12.28
C GLY A 296 -5.39 -12.85 -11.60
N ILE A 297 -5.87 -11.69 -12.05
CA ILE A 297 -5.45 -10.38 -11.56
C ILE A 297 -6.66 -9.58 -11.13
N ILE A 298 -6.58 -8.93 -9.97
CA ILE A 298 -7.51 -7.89 -9.56
C ILE A 298 -6.79 -6.55 -9.63
N HIS A 299 -7.29 -5.66 -10.47
CA HIS A 299 -6.80 -4.29 -10.63
C HIS A 299 -7.65 -3.35 -9.78
N LEU A 300 -7.03 -2.74 -8.77
CA LEU A 300 -7.65 -1.74 -7.90
C LEU A 300 -7.33 -0.33 -8.38
N LYS A 301 -8.34 0.37 -8.89
CA LYS A 301 -8.20 1.76 -9.31
C LYS A 301 -9.03 2.71 -8.45
N PRO A 302 -8.48 3.84 -7.99
CA PRO A 302 -9.29 4.86 -7.36
C PRO A 302 -10.07 5.68 -8.39
N PHE A 303 -11.29 6.09 -8.06
CA PHE A 303 -12.03 7.04 -8.87
C PHE A 303 -11.22 8.35 -9.03
N GLY A 304 -11.23 8.92 -10.23
CA GLY A 304 -10.46 10.12 -10.59
C GLY A 304 -8.95 9.91 -10.79
N CYS A 305 -8.44 8.67 -10.70
CA CYS A 305 -7.04 8.37 -10.99
C CYS A 305 -6.78 8.19 -12.50
N LEU A 306 -6.22 9.22 -13.15
CA LEU A 306 -5.95 9.18 -14.59
C LEU A 306 -5.01 8.05 -15.03
N PRO A 307 -3.86 7.79 -14.36
CA PRO A 307 -2.98 6.71 -14.78
C PRO A 307 -3.66 5.34 -14.76
N GLU A 308 -4.44 5.04 -13.73
CA GLU A 308 -5.14 3.75 -13.63
C GLU A 308 -6.34 3.63 -14.58
N LEU A 309 -6.90 4.75 -15.06
CA LEU A 309 -7.85 4.71 -16.18
C LEU A 309 -7.17 4.25 -17.47
N VAL A 310 -5.92 4.66 -17.70
CA VAL A 310 -5.14 4.19 -18.84
C VAL A 310 -4.80 2.71 -18.66
N SER A 311 -4.32 2.29 -17.48
CA SER A 311 -4.08 0.87 -17.19
C SER A 311 -5.32 0.01 -17.38
N GLN A 312 -6.51 0.50 -17.01
CA GLN A 312 -7.75 -0.22 -17.28
C GLN A 312 -8.03 -0.33 -18.79
N SER A 313 -7.76 0.72 -19.57
CA SER A 313 -8.09 0.74 -21.00
C SER A 313 -7.31 -0.29 -21.83
N VAL A 314 -6.16 -0.73 -21.34
CA VAL A 314 -5.31 -1.76 -21.96
C VAL A 314 -5.38 -3.12 -21.26
N ALA A 315 -6.20 -3.24 -20.21
CA ALA A 315 -6.28 -4.46 -19.41
C ALA A 315 -6.88 -5.64 -20.19
N ASP A 316 -7.84 -5.37 -21.07
CA ASP A 316 -8.46 -6.40 -21.92
C ASP A 316 -7.45 -6.95 -22.95
N ASP A 317 -6.68 -6.06 -23.59
CA ASP A 317 -5.60 -6.44 -24.53
C ASP A 317 -4.54 -7.30 -23.83
N LEU A 318 -4.17 -6.94 -22.60
CA LEU A 318 -3.25 -7.73 -21.78
C LEU A 318 -3.85 -9.09 -21.42
N SER A 319 -5.12 -9.11 -21.04
CA SER A 319 -5.84 -10.32 -20.63
C SER A 319 -5.94 -11.33 -21.77
N GLU A 320 -6.24 -10.87 -22.98
CA GLU A 320 -6.30 -11.69 -24.20
C GLU A 320 -4.90 -12.21 -24.58
N LYS A 321 -3.90 -11.32 -24.62
CA LYS A 321 -2.55 -11.69 -25.07
C LYS A 321 -1.85 -12.67 -24.14
N TYR A 322 -1.97 -12.48 -22.83
CA TYR A 322 -1.30 -13.31 -21.82
C TYR A 322 -2.20 -14.41 -21.25
N GLU A 323 -3.43 -14.52 -21.75
CA GLU A 323 -4.43 -15.50 -21.30
C GLU A 323 -4.54 -15.55 -19.77
N ILE A 324 -4.62 -14.37 -19.15
CA ILE A 324 -4.78 -14.19 -17.71
C ILE A 324 -5.98 -13.29 -17.44
N PRO A 325 -7.03 -13.76 -16.74
CA PRO A 325 -8.22 -12.95 -16.53
C PRO A 325 -7.93 -11.77 -15.60
N VAL A 326 -8.44 -10.58 -15.95
CA VAL A 326 -8.26 -9.34 -15.18
C VAL A 326 -9.62 -8.78 -14.73
N LEU A 327 -9.80 -8.57 -13.42
CA LEU A 327 -10.95 -7.87 -12.86
C LEU A 327 -10.55 -6.46 -12.40
N SER A 328 -11.07 -5.42 -13.05
CA SER A 328 -10.89 -4.03 -12.60
C SER A 328 -11.99 -3.59 -11.64
N ILE A 329 -11.61 -3.15 -10.43
CA ILE A 329 -12.51 -2.64 -9.39
C ILE A 329 -12.20 -1.16 -9.16
N THR A 330 -13.24 -0.31 -9.27
CA THR A 330 -13.15 1.11 -8.93
C THR A 330 -13.45 1.30 -7.45
N ILE A 331 -12.60 2.05 -6.75
CA ILE A 331 -12.75 2.39 -5.34
C ILE A 331 -13.05 3.89 -5.18
N ASP A 332 -14.13 4.21 -4.46
CA ASP A 332 -14.58 5.56 -4.16
C ASP A 332 -15.40 5.65 -2.85
N GLU A 333 -15.87 6.86 -2.51
CA GLU A 333 -16.68 7.15 -1.32
C GLU A 333 -18.07 6.46 -1.28
N GLN A 334 -18.56 6.01 -2.43
CA GLN A 334 -19.87 5.37 -2.61
C GLN A 334 -19.77 3.85 -2.78
N THR A 335 -18.56 3.31 -2.84
CA THR A 335 -18.32 1.90 -3.14
C THR A 335 -18.93 1.01 -2.06
N ALA A 336 -19.96 0.26 -2.46
CA ALA A 336 -20.68 -0.64 -1.58
C ALA A 336 -19.92 -1.97 -1.44
N ASP A 337 -19.71 -2.40 -0.21
CA ASP A 337 -18.97 -3.64 0.10
C ASP A 337 -19.57 -4.89 -0.56
N ALA A 338 -20.90 -4.95 -0.61
CA ALA A 338 -21.63 -6.04 -1.26
C ALA A 338 -21.39 -6.10 -2.78
N ASN A 339 -21.28 -4.95 -3.45
CA ASN A 339 -20.99 -4.91 -4.89
C ASN A 339 -19.59 -5.47 -5.18
N VAL A 340 -18.59 -5.06 -4.38
CA VAL A 340 -17.22 -5.58 -4.49
C VAL A 340 -17.20 -7.09 -4.26
N LEU A 341 -17.87 -7.56 -3.21
CA LEU A 341 -17.89 -8.99 -2.88
C LEU A 341 -18.48 -9.84 -4.01
N THR A 342 -19.64 -9.48 -4.56
CA THR A 342 -20.29 -10.26 -5.63
C THR A 342 -19.47 -10.30 -6.91
N ARG A 343 -18.80 -9.20 -7.27
CA ARG A 343 -17.93 -9.16 -8.46
C ARG A 343 -16.69 -10.02 -8.29
N VAL A 344 -16.09 -10.00 -7.10
CA VAL A 344 -14.94 -10.85 -6.75
C VAL A 344 -15.36 -12.32 -6.75
N GLU A 345 -16.47 -12.66 -6.11
CA GLU A 345 -17.00 -14.03 -6.09
C GLU A 345 -17.20 -14.58 -7.51
N ALA A 346 -17.91 -13.85 -8.37
CA ALA A 346 -18.14 -14.27 -9.76
C ALA A 346 -16.83 -14.45 -10.56
N PHE A 347 -15.85 -13.57 -10.33
CA PHE A 347 -14.54 -13.66 -10.98
C PHE A 347 -13.74 -14.90 -10.53
N LEU A 348 -13.76 -15.19 -9.23
CA LEU A 348 -13.07 -16.35 -8.67
C LEU A 348 -13.73 -17.67 -9.08
N ASP A 349 -15.06 -17.71 -9.16
CA ASP A 349 -15.80 -18.88 -9.66
C ASP A 349 -15.47 -19.16 -11.14
N MET A 350 -15.40 -18.11 -11.97
CA MET A 350 -14.99 -18.23 -13.37
C MET A 350 -13.59 -18.85 -13.52
N ILE A 351 -12.63 -18.44 -12.66
CA ILE A 351 -11.26 -18.99 -12.67
C ILE A 351 -11.28 -20.49 -12.37
N LYS A 352 -11.99 -20.92 -11.32
CA LYS A 352 -12.13 -22.34 -10.97
C LYS A 352 -12.81 -23.13 -12.09
N GLU A 353 -13.88 -22.60 -12.68
CA GLU A 353 -14.59 -23.29 -13.75
C GLU A 353 -13.73 -23.51 -15.01
N LYS A 354 -12.88 -22.55 -15.36
CA LYS A 354 -11.97 -22.67 -16.52
C LYS A 354 -11.02 -23.86 -16.33
N ASP A 355 -10.40 -23.95 -15.15
CA ASP A 355 -9.48 -25.02 -14.79
C ASP A 355 -10.16 -26.40 -14.80
N TYR A 356 -11.38 -26.51 -14.24
CA TYR A 356 -12.17 -27.75 -14.30
C TYR A 356 -12.45 -28.25 -15.73
N ARG A 357 -12.56 -27.35 -16.72
CA ARG A 357 -12.81 -27.72 -18.12
C ARG A 357 -11.54 -28.09 -18.89
N GLU A 358 -10.36 -27.67 -18.44
CA GLU A 358 -9.08 -28.01 -19.06
C GLU A 358 -8.53 -29.37 -18.58
N VAL A 359 -8.97 -29.85 -17.41
CA VAL A 359 -8.56 -31.13 -16.80
C VAL A 359 -9.42 -32.34 -17.26
N MET A 360 -10.61 -32.11 -17.81
CA MET A 360 -11.48 -33.14 -18.40
C MET A 360 -11.25 -33.29 -19.91
#